data_AF-A0A916JAH4-F1
#
_entry.id   AF-A0A916JAH4-F1
#
_cell.length_a   1.000
_cell.length_b   1.000
_cell.length_c   1.000
_cell.angle_alpha   90.00
_cell.angle_beta   90.00
_cell.angle_gamma   90.00
#
_symmetry.space_group_name_H-M   'P 1'
#
loop_
_entity.id
_entity.type
_entity.pdbx_description
1 polymer ?
#
loop_
_entity_poly.entity_id
_entity_poly.type
_entity_poly.pdbx_seq_one_letter_code
_entity_poly.pdbx_strand_id
1 'polypeptide(L)'
;MATEISTGMCQVFIRHTSASLTVNENADPTVRRDFEMYFNKTVQENDPAYEHDYEGADDMPAHLKASLLGCSVLMPIRSGRLALGTWQGIYLCEHRNSGGPRSLVVTVWGE
;
A
#
# COMPACT_ATOMS: atom_id res chain seq x y z
N MET A 1 26.71 5.92 -12.63
CA MET A 1 26.02 4.63 -12.75
C MET A 1 25.63 4.22 -11.35
N ALA A 2 24.34 3.98 -11.08
CA ALA A 2 23.95 3.45 -9.78
C ALA A 2 24.64 2.11 -9.60
N THR A 3 25.43 1.95 -8.55
CA THR A 3 26.00 0.67 -8.15
C THR A 3 24.84 -0.32 -7.99
N GLU A 4 24.87 -1.43 -8.72
CA GLU A 4 23.88 -2.49 -8.56
C GLU A 4 24.03 -3.10 -7.17
N ILE A 5 23.05 -2.86 -6.29
CA ILE A 5 23.03 -3.42 -4.93
C ILE A 5 22.70 -4.91 -5.04
N SER A 6 23.63 -5.76 -4.63
CA SER A 6 23.49 -7.22 -4.67
C SER A 6 22.76 -7.78 -3.44
N THR A 7 23.06 -7.24 -2.26
CA THR A 7 22.48 -7.61 -0.96
C THR A 7 22.13 -6.34 -0.18
N GLY A 8 20.89 -6.23 0.29
CA GLY A 8 20.46 -5.01 0.97
C GLY A 8 18.97 -4.99 1.26
N MET A 9 18.42 -3.79 1.29
CA MET A 9 17.01 -3.52 1.53
C MET A 9 16.49 -2.48 0.54
N CYS A 10 15.24 -2.65 0.12
CA CYS A 10 14.46 -1.70 -0.65
C CYS A 10 13.25 -1.27 0.17
N GLN A 11 13.18 0.01 0.53
CA GLN A 11 11.98 0.62 1.07
C GLN A 11 11.21 1.31 -0.04
N VAL A 12 9.90 1.11 -0.06
CA VAL A 12 8.96 1.92 -0.84
C VAL A 12 8.05 2.64 0.14
N PHE A 13 8.00 3.96 0.08
CA PHE A 13 7.19 4.83 0.93
C PHE A 13 6.21 5.63 0.07
N ILE A 14 4.92 5.65 0.43
CA ILE A 14 3.91 6.48 -0.24
C ILE A 14 3.76 7.82 0.49
N ARG A 15 3.83 8.92 -0.26
CA ARG A 15 3.67 10.29 0.28
C ARG A 15 2.21 10.74 0.35
N HIS A 16 1.31 9.85 0.77
CA HIS A 16 -0.13 10.08 0.78
C HIS A 16 -0.74 9.46 2.05
N THR A 17 -1.78 10.09 2.59
CA THR A 17 -2.43 9.69 3.85
C THR A 17 -3.73 8.91 3.64
N SER A 18 -4.22 8.86 2.40
CA SER A 18 -5.47 8.21 1.99
C SER A 18 -5.23 6.99 1.09
N ALA A 19 -3.99 6.53 1.02
CA ALA A 19 -3.55 5.37 0.23
C ALA A 19 -2.40 4.69 0.98
N SER A 20 -2.23 3.39 0.79
CA SER A 20 -1.24 2.60 1.53
C SER A 20 -0.44 1.66 0.65
N LEU A 21 0.61 1.08 1.24
CA LEU A 21 1.41 0.02 0.66
C LEU A 21 1.34 -1.23 1.52
N THR A 22 1.22 -2.40 0.90
CA THR A 22 1.30 -3.69 1.60
C THR A 22 1.91 -4.76 0.70
N VAL A 23 2.29 -5.90 1.29
CA VAL A 23 2.74 -7.10 0.56
C VAL A 23 1.74 -8.20 0.78
N ASN A 24 1.19 -8.77 -0.30
CA ASN A 24 0.21 -9.84 -0.23
C ASN A 24 0.35 -10.79 -1.44
N GLU A 25 -0.46 -11.83 -1.52
CA GLU A 25 -0.55 -12.71 -2.68
C GLU A 25 -0.98 -11.95 -3.93
N ASN A 26 -0.20 -12.05 -5.01
CA ASN A 26 -0.45 -11.44 -6.33
C ASN A 26 -0.61 -12.48 -7.45
N ALA A 27 -1.13 -13.66 -7.12
CA ALA A 27 -1.39 -14.73 -8.08
C ALA A 27 -2.88 -14.83 -8.42
N ASP A 28 -3.74 -14.88 -7.41
CA ASP A 28 -5.19 -14.96 -7.61
C ASP A 28 -5.86 -13.56 -7.54
N PRO A 29 -6.56 -13.10 -8.59
CA PRO A 29 -7.33 -11.85 -8.55
C PRO A 29 -8.45 -11.84 -7.49
N THR A 30 -8.93 -12.98 -7.00
CA THR A 30 -9.93 -13.04 -5.91
C THR A 30 -9.40 -12.46 -4.61
N VAL A 31 -8.10 -12.63 -4.31
CA VAL A 31 -7.44 -12.03 -3.14
C VAL A 31 -7.66 -10.52 -3.11
N ARG A 32 -7.48 -9.83 -4.25
CA ARG A 32 -7.68 -8.37 -4.33
C ARG A 32 -9.12 -7.97 -4.06
N ARG A 33 -10.10 -8.73 -4.59
CA ARG A 33 -11.53 -8.47 -4.38
C ARG A 33 -11.93 -8.70 -2.92
N ASP A 34 -11.47 -9.79 -2.33
CA ASP A 34 -11.79 -10.11 -0.93
C ASP A 34 -11.13 -9.14 0.04
N PHE A 35 -9.92 -8.68 -0.28
CA PHE A 35 -9.20 -7.67 0.49
C PHE A 35 -9.95 -6.33 0.49
N GLU A 36 -10.39 -5.84 -0.67
CA GLU A 36 -11.23 -4.65 -0.79
C GLU A 36 -12.56 -4.82 -0.05
N MET A 37 -13.23 -5.96 -0.25
CA MET A 37 -14.50 -6.29 0.40
C MET A 37 -14.38 -6.30 1.93
N TYR A 38 -13.30 -6.85 2.48
CA TYR A 38 -13.05 -6.84 3.92
C TYR A 38 -12.93 -5.40 4.47
N PHE A 39 -12.16 -4.55 3.81
CA PHE A 39 -12.00 -3.16 4.24
C PHE A 39 -13.28 -2.35 4.10
N ASN A 40 -14.07 -2.56 3.05
CA ASN A 40 -15.36 -1.88 2.90
C ASN A 40 -16.40 -2.32 3.94
N LYS A 41 -16.29 -3.54 4.47
CA LYS A 41 -17.13 -4.02 5.58
C LYS A 41 -16.71 -3.47 6.95
N THR A 42 -15.40 -3.34 7.18
CA THR A 42 -14.82 -3.00 8.49
C THR A 42 -14.58 -1.50 8.68
N VAL A 43 -14.32 -0.77 7.61
CA VAL A 43 -14.11 0.67 7.58
C VAL A 43 -15.09 1.26 6.56
N GLN A 44 -16.32 1.50 7.03
CA GLN A 44 -17.48 1.79 6.19
C GLN A 44 -17.52 3.25 5.77
N GLU A 45 -17.85 3.49 4.51
CA GLU A 45 -18.25 4.83 4.06
C GLU A 45 -19.60 5.21 4.67
N ASN A 46 -19.84 6.52 4.85
CA ASN A 46 -21.07 7.08 5.42
C ASN A 46 -21.39 6.61 6.86
N ASP A 47 -20.39 6.18 7.63
CA ASP A 47 -20.59 5.98 9.06
C ASP A 47 -20.95 7.34 9.71
N PRO A 48 -22.13 7.50 10.33
CA PRO A 48 -22.56 8.77 10.91
C PRO A 48 -21.70 9.23 12.10
N ALA A 49 -20.83 8.35 12.63
CA ALA A 49 -19.86 8.72 13.65
C ALA A 49 -18.60 9.38 13.09
N TYR A 50 -18.38 9.35 11.77
CA TYR A 50 -17.25 10.03 11.16
C TYR A 50 -17.56 11.52 10.95
N GLU A 51 -16.70 12.37 11.51
CA GLU A 51 -16.80 13.82 11.36
C GLU A 51 -15.99 14.38 10.17
N HIS A 52 -15.11 13.56 9.58
CA HIS A 52 -14.18 13.96 8.53
C HIS A 52 -14.64 13.45 7.16
N ASP A 53 -15.58 14.15 6.55
CA ASP A 53 -16.19 13.81 5.25
C ASP A 53 -16.06 14.94 4.21
N TYR A 54 -15.11 15.86 4.45
CA TYR A 54 -14.96 17.10 3.68
C TYR A 54 -14.73 16.86 2.19
N GLU A 55 -14.12 15.72 1.84
CA GLU A 55 -13.86 15.33 0.46
C GLU A 55 -14.72 14.14 -0.02
N GLY A 56 -15.81 13.84 0.68
CA GLY A 56 -16.76 12.79 0.34
C GLY A 56 -16.82 11.63 1.35
N ALA A 57 -17.72 10.69 1.08
CA ALA A 57 -18.01 9.56 1.97
C ALA A 57 -16.84 8.61 2.22
N ASP A 58 -15.85 8.61 1.33
CA ASP A 58 -14.64 7.78 1.38
C ASP A 58 -13.45 8.48 2.05
N ASP A 59 -13.60 9.74 2.50
CA ASP A 59 -12.51 10.55 3.05
C ASP A 59 -11.94 9.97 4.36
N MET A 60 -12.70 10.00 5.47
CA MET A 60 -12.29 9.35 6.72
C MET A 60 -11.95 7.86 6.56
N PRO A 61 -12.76 7.04 5.86
CA PRO A 61 -12.43 5.64 5.64
C PRO A 61 -11.06 5.43 4.99
N ALA A 62 -10.68 6.25 4.02
CA ALA A 62 -9.40 6.12 3.35
C ALA A 62 -8.22 6.37 4.30
N HIS A 63 -8.33 7.35 5.20
CA HIS A 63 -7.33 7.60 6.23
C HIS A 63 -7.19 6.45 7.23
N LEU A 64 -8.31 5.85 7.63
CA LEU A 64 -8.31 4.68 8.51
C LEU A 64 -7.68 3.45 7.83
N LYS A 65 -8.13 3.12 6.61
CA LYS A 65 -7.58 2.01 5.82
C LYS A 65 -6.08 2.20 5.57
N ALA A 66 -5.66 3.43 5.27
CA ALA A 66 -4.25 3.76 5.07
C ALA A 66 -3.42 3.55 6.34
N SER A 67 -3.94 3.96 7.50
CA SER A 67 -3.26 3.80 8.79
C SER A 67 -3.17 2.34 9.24
N LEU A 68 -4.19 1.52 8.92
CA LEU A 68 -4.20 0.09 9.24
C LEU A 68 -3.19 -0.72 8.41
N LEU A 69 -3.02 -0.36 7.13
CA LEU A 69 -2.09 -1.06 6.24
C LEU A 69 -0.66 -0.50 6.29
N GLY A 70 -0.52 0.80 6.51
CA GLY A 70 0.75 1.49 6.59
C GLY A 70 1.17 2.19 5.29
N CYS A 71 2.08 3.16 5.42
CA CYS A 71 2.56 3.99 4.31
C CYS A 71 3.87 3.47 3.68
N SER A 72 4.38 2.32 4.11
CA SER A 72 5.63 1.79 3.55
C SER A 72 5.75 0.28 3.63
N VAL A 73 6.48 -0.28 2.66
CA VAL A 73 6.96 -1.66 2.69
C VAL A 73 8.47 -1.68 2.65
N LEU A 74 9.08 -2.61 3.39
CA LEU A 74 10.52 -2.85 3.43
C LEU A 74 10.78 -4.28 2.97
N MET A 75 11.59 -4.44 1.91
CA MET A 75 11.84 -5.74 1.30
C MET A 75 13.34 -6.02 1.21
N PRO A 76 13.78 -7.25 1.52
CA PRO A 76 15.17 -7.65 1.34
C PRO A 76 15.54 -7.70 -0.16
N ILE A 77 16.79 -7.39 -0.46
CA ILE A 77 17.44 -7.63 -1.75
C ILE A 77 18.45 -8.76 -1.58
N ARG A 78 18.42 -9.72 -2.49
CA ARG A 78 19.39 -10.83 -2.57
C ARG A 78 19.72 -11.13 -4.02
N SER A 79 21.01 -11.20 -4.33
CA SER A 79 21.53 -11.42 -5.69
C SER A 79 20.95 -10.42 -6.71
N GLY A 80 20.88 -9.14 -6.31
CA GLY A 80 20.41 -8.04 -7.17
C GLY A 80 18.90 -8.01 -7.41
N ARG A 81 18.11 -8.82 -6.68
CA ARG A 81 16.65 -8.92 -6.86
C ARG A 81 15.93 -8.77 -5.53
N LEU A 82 14.72 -8.21 -5.55
CA LEU A 82 13.83 -8.26 -4.39
C LEU A 82 13.57 -9.72 -4.01
N ALA A 83 13.89 -10.08 -2.77
CA ALA A 83 13.75 -11.44 -2.25
C ALA A 83 12.32 -11.67 -1.72
N LEU A 84 11.33 -11.48 -2.60
CA LEU A 84 9.93 -11.79 -2.34
C LEU A 84 9.70 -13.30 -2.42
N GLY A 85 8.73 -13.80 -1.64
CA GLY A 85 8.21 -15.16 -1.81
C GLY A 85 7.48 -15.33 -3.14
N THR A 86 7.29 -16.58 -3.57
CA THR A 86 6.70 -16.94 -4.88
C THR A 86 5.40 -16.20 -5.19
N TRP A 87 4.55 -16.00 -4.18
CA TRP A 87 3.24 -15.38 -4.34
C TRP A 87 3.21 -13.91 -3.94
N GLN A 88 4.26 -13.38 -3.32
CA GLN A 88 4.26 -12.02 -2.79
C GLN A 88 4.38 -10.99 -3.91
N GLY A 89 3.46 -10.02 -3.91
CA GLY A 89 3.53 -8.79 -4.69
C GLY A 89 3.29 -7.57 -3.82
N ILE A 90 3.78 -6.42 -4.29
CA ILE A 90 3.60 -5.13 -3.63
C ILE A 90 2.31 -4.50 -4.14
N TYR A 91 1.42 -4.13 -3.23
CA TYR A 91 0.15 -3.48 -3.55
C TYR A 91 0.23 -2.01 -3.20
N LEU A 92 -0.20 -1.17 -4.14
CA LEU A 92 -0.69 0.17 -3.84
C LEU A 92 -2.21 0.05 -3.64
N CYS A 93 -2.65 0.28 -2.42
CA CYS A 93 -4.07 0.29 -2.08
C CYS A 93 -4.56 1.75 -2.16
N GLU A 94 -5.28 2.05 -3.24
CA GLU A 94 -6.02 3.30 -3.39
C GLU A 94 -7.34 3.16 -2.62
N HIS A 95 -7.58 4.02 -1.64
CA HIS A 95 -8.77 3.94 -0.79
C HIS A 95 -9.80 5.03 -1.11
N ARG A 96 -9.48 5.97 -2.00
CA ARG A 96 -10.41 6.97 -2.51
C ARG A 96 -10.92 6.55 -3.89
N ASN A 97 -12.22 6.62 -4.11
CA ASN A 97 -12.86 6.38 -5.39
C ASN A 97 -12.37 7.34 -6.48
N SER A 98 -11.81 8.50 -6.09
CA SER A 98 -11.21 9.50 -6.99
C SER A 98 -9.91 10.09 -6.41
N GLY A 99 -8.94 9.23 -6.08
CA GLY A 99 -7.71 9.60 -5.36
C GLY A 99 -6.62 10.36 -6.14
N GLY A 100 -6.74 10.47 -7.47
CA GLY A 100 -5.75 11.17 -8.30
C GLY A 100 -4.36 10.49 -8.33
N PRO A 101 -3.32 11.19 -8.83
CA PRO A 101 -1.98 10.62 -8.94
C PRO A 101 -1.31 10.43 -7.58
N ARG A 102 -0.65 9.28 -7.40
CA ARG A 102 0.13 8.95 -6.19
C ARG A 102 1.63 9.11 -6.42
N SER A 103 2.36 9.39 -5.35
CA SER A 103 3.80 9.63 -5.36
C SER A 103 4.49 8.69 -4.38
N LEU A 104 5.49 7.97 -4.89
CA LEU A 104 6.27 7.01 -4.14
C LEU A 104 7.72 7.50 -4.03
N VAL A 105 8.35 7.23 -2.89
CA VAL A 105 9.79 7.33 -2.68
C VAL A 105 10.34 5.93 -2.56
N VAL A 106 11.32 5.60 -3.40
CA VAL A 106 12.04 4.32 -3.33
C VAL A 106 13.44 4.61 -2.82
N THR A 107 13.80 3.96 -1.72
CA THR A 107 15.13 4.08 -1.11
C THR A 107 15.75 2.70 -1.04
N VAL A 108 16.96 2.57 -1.57
CA VAL A 108 17.68 1.30 -1.60
C VAL A 108 19.03 1.50 -0.91
N TRP A 109 19.37 0.59 0.00
CA TRP A 109 20.66 0.60 0.70
C TRP A 109 21.18 -0.82 0.85
N GLY A 110 22.51 -0.96 0.74
CA GLY A 110 23.17 -2.26 0.74
C GLY A 110 24.48 -2.21 -0.03
N GLU A 111 25.00 -3.39 -0.33
CA GLU A 111 26.22 -3.65 -1.10
C GLU A 111 25.94 -4.49 -2.35
#